data_AF-A0A355CLG6-F1
#
_entry.id   AF-A0A355CLG6-F1
#
_cell.length_a   1.000
_cell.length_b   1.000
_cell.length_c   1.000
_cell.angle_alpha   90.00
_cell.angle_beta   90.00
_cell.angle_gamma   90.00
#
_symmetry.space_group_name_H-M   'P 1'
#
loop_
_entity.id
_entity.type
_entity.pdbx_description
1 polymer ?
#
loop_
_entity_poly.entity_id
_entity_poly.type
_entity_poly.pdbx_seq_one_letter_code
_entity_poly.pdbx_strand_id
1 'polypeptide(L)' 'SLAPPGAKIIPAIAGDWGKPLKNRPSLEVQMRAIRSATPQINAVSHFSFGWQEPEDERARQSCQW' A
#
# COMPACT_ATOMS: atom_id res chain seq x y z
N SER A 1 -16.59 10.87 -3.76
CA SER A 1 -16.56 11.13 -2.31
C SER A 1 -15.18 11.68 -1.95
N LEU A 2 -15.10 12.70 -1.11
CA LEU A 2 -13.84 13.28 -0.62
C LEU A 2 -13.73 13.04 0.88
N ALA A 3 -12.51 12.94 1.41
CA ALA A 3 -12.30 12.76 2.84
C ALA A 3 -12.84 13.98 3.63
N PRO A 4 -13.43 13.77 4.82
CA PRO A 4 -13.99 14.86 5.61
C PRO A 4 -12.91 15.84 6.09
N PRO A 5 -13.28 17.10 6.37
CA PRO A 5 -12.36 18.09 6.94
C PRO A 5 -11.70 17.55 8.22
N GLY A 6 -10.36 17.64 8.29
CA GLY A 6 -9.58 17.13 9.43
C GLY A 6 -9.20 15.66 9.36
N ALA A 7 -9.61 14.91 8.31
CA ALA A 7 -9.15 13.54 8.12
C ALA A 7 -7.62 13.49 7.93
N LYS A 8 -6.95 12.64 8.71
CA LYS A 8 -5.52 12.38 8.55
C LYS A 8 -5.31 11.55 7.28
N ILE A 9 -4.76 12.17 6.24
CA ILE A 9 -4.42 11.49 4.99
C ILE A 9 -3.02 10.89 5.11
N ILE A 10 -2.93 9.56 4.97
CA ILE A 10 -1.66 8.84 4.93
C ILE A 10 -1.58 8.17 3.56
N PRO A 11 -0.69 8.63 2.66
CA PRO A 11 -0.54 8.00 1.36
C PRO A 11 0.01 6.58 1.52
N ALA A 12 -0.61 5.62 0.85
CA ALA A 12 -0.19 4.23 0.83
C ALA A 12 0.25 3.83 -0.58
N ILE A 13 1.25 2.93 -0.65
CA ILE A 13 1.77 2.39 -1.90
C ILE A 13 1.35 0.93 -1.96
N ALA A 14 0.74 0.52 -3.07
CA ALA A 14 0.32 -0.86 -3.29
C ALA A 14 1.06 -1.43 -4.51
N GLY A 15 1.65 -2.61 -4.33
CA GLY A 15 2.36 -3.32 -5.39
C GLY A 15 2.78 -4.72 -4.94
N ASP A 16 3.19 -5.52 -5.92
CA ASP A 16 3.64 -6.88 -5.68
C ASP A 16 5.17 -6.92 -5.54
N TRP A 17 5.65 -7.83 -4.69
CA TRP A 17 7.08 -8.09 -4.53
C TRP A 17 7.62 -8.86 -5.75
N GLY A 18 8.79 -8.49 -6.25
CA GLY A 18 9.50 -9.21 -7.32
C GLY A 18 8.88 -9.13 -8.71
N LYS A 19 7.66 -8.58 -8.87
CA LYS A 19 6.99 -8.47 -10.18
C LYS A 19 6.27 -7.14 -10.37
N PRO A 20 6.22 -6.62 -11.61
CA PRO A 20 5.41 -5.45 -11.93
C PRO A 20 3.91 -5.78 -11.85
N LEU A 21 3.10 -4.76 -11.57
CA LEU A 21 1.65 -4.86 -11.54
C LEU A 21 1.06 -3.83 -12.52
N LYS A 22 0.49 -4.31 -13.63
CA LYS A 22 -0.02 -3.46 -14.72
C LYS A 22 1.04 -2.47 -15.19
N ASN A 23 0.82 -1.17 -14.98
CA ASN A 23 1.72 -0.07 -15.33
C ASN A 23 2.61 0.39 -14.17
N ARG A 24 2.74 -0.42 -13.11
CA ARG A 24 3.56 -0.12 -11.92
C ARG A 24 4.75 -1.07 -11.85
N PRO A 25 5.98 -0.56 -11.58
CA PRO A 25 7.13 -1.43 -11.33
C PRO A 25 6.96 -2.23 -10.04
N SER A 26 7.83 -3.20 -9.78
CA SER A 26 7.76 -4.01 -8.55
C SER A 26 7.85 -3.13 -7.29
N LEU A 27 7.32 -3.63 -6.18
CA LEU A 27 7.29 -2.88 -4.92
C LEU A 27 8.71 -2.46 -4.48
N GLU A 28 9.73 -3.30 -4.68
CA GLU A 28 11.11 -2.96 -4.33
C GLU A 28 11.66 -1.79 -5.14
N VAL A 29 11.34 -1.74 -6.43
CA VAL A 29 11.76 -0.64 -7.32
C VAL A 29 11.07 0.65 -6.91
N GLN A 30 9.78 0.59 -6.57
CA GLN A 30 9.04 1.75 -6.05
C GLN A 30 9.66 2.26 -4.74
N MET A 31 9.94 1.38 -3.78
CA MET A 31 10.55 1.75 -2.50
C MET A 31 11.96 2.34 -2.68
N ARG A 32 12.77 1.78 -3.58
CA ARG A 32 14.10 2.32 -3.91
C ARG A 32 14.00 3.70 -4.53
N ALA A 33 13.06 3.93 -5.45
CA ALA A 33 12.84 5.23 -6.07
C ALA A 33 12.43 6.29 -5.04
N ILE A 34 11.54 5.94 -4.10
CA ILE A 34 11.15 6.83 -3.00
C ILE A 34 12.36 7.17 -2.14
N ARG A 35 13.15 6.18 -1.74
CA ARG A 35 14.35 6.43 -0.94
C ARG A 35 15.35 7.37 -1.64
N SER A 36 15.50 7.25 -2.95
CA SER A 36 16.36 8.15 -3.75
C SER A 36 15.78 9.57 -3.88
N ALA A 37 14.46 9.70 -4.06
CA ALA A 37 13.79 10.98 -4.28
C ALA A 37 13.54 11.77 -2.97
N THR A 38 13.38 11.06 -1.86
CA THR A 38 13.04 11.62 -0.54
C THR A 38 13.90 10.98 0.55
N PRO A 39 15.21 11.29 0.60
CA PRO A 39 16.15 10.70 1.55
C PRO A 39 15.85 11.03 3.03
N GLN A 40 14.98 12.01 3.31
CA GLN A 40 14.48 12.32 4.64
C GLN A 40 13.44 11.33 5.18
N ILE A 41 12.94 10.41 4.34
CA ILE A 41 12.08 9.31 4.78
C ILE A 41 12.96 8.17 5.28
N ASN A 42 13.04 8.05 6.61
CA ASN A 42 13.99 7.15 7.26
C ASN A 42 13.44 5.73 7.47
N ALA A 43 12.12 5.55 7.33
CA ALA A 43 11.44 4.28 7.54
C ALA A 43 10.19 4.16 6.66
N VAL A 44 9.89 2.93 6.25
CA VAL A 44 8.65 2.55 5.58
C VAL A 44 7.97 1.49 6.43
N SER A 45 6.73 1.72 6.83
CA SER A 45 5.94 0.74 7.57
C SER A 45 5.32 -0.26 6.60
N HIS A 46 5.41 -1.56 6.90
CA HIS A 46 4.65 -2.58 6.19
C HIS A 46 3.27 -2.73 6.84
N PHE A 47 2.24 -2.67 6.01
CA PHE A 47 0.86 -2.86 6.43
C PHE A 47 0.19 -3.93 5.57
N SER A 48 -0.45 -4.89 6.21
CA SER A 48 -1.35 -5.86 5.57
C SER A 48 -2.77 -5.60 6.06
N PHE A 49 -3.70 -5.39 5.12
CA PHE A 49 -5.10 -5.12 5.43
C PHE A 49 -5.72 -6.22 6.31
N GLY A 50 -5.42 -7.49 6.00
CA GLY A 50 -5.91 -8.65 6.76
C GLY A 50 -5.40 -8.76 8.19
N TRP A 51 -4.44 -7.94 8.63
CA TRP A 51 -4.04 -7.89 10.04
C TRP A 51 -5.05 -7.13 10.92
N GLN A 52 -5.75 -6.14 10.36
CA GLN A 52 -6.80 -5.41 11.09
C GLN A 52 -8.17 -6.03 10.81
N GLU A 53 -8.42 -6.43 9.56
CA GLU A 53 -9.73 -6.87 9.09
C GLU A 53 -9.67 -8.30 8.49
N PRO A 54 -9.40 -9.34 9.30
CA PRO A 54 -9.16 -10.70 8.79
C PRO A 54 -10.41 -11.32 8.12
N GLU A 55 -11.60 -10.97 8.57
CA GLU A 55 -12.87 -11.46 8.04
C GLU A 55 -13.18 -10.85 6.66
N ASP A 56 -13.03 -9.53 6.54
CA ASP A 56 -13.19 -8.82 5.26
C ASP A 56 -12.13 -9.24 4.24
N GLU A 57 -10.88 -9.46 4.68
CA GLU A 57 -9.82 -10.01 3.82
C GLU A 57 -10.22 -11.38 3.27
N ARG A 58 -10.79 -12.26 4.11
CA ARG A 58 -11.26 -13.58 3.67
C ARG A 58 -12.44 -13.48 2.70
N ALA A 59 -13.39 -12.58 2.93
CA ALA A 59 -14.52 -12.34 2.03
C ALA A 59 -14.07 -11.79 0.66
N ARG A 60 -13.05 -10.92 0.65
CA ARG A 60 -12.43 -10.41 -0.58
C ARG A 60 -11.73 -11.51 -1.38
N GLN A 61 -11.00 -12.39 -0.70
CA GLN A 61 -10.32 -13.52 -1.33
C GLN A 61 -11.30 -14.53 -1.93
N SER A 62 -12.45 -14.76 -1.28
CA SER A 62 -13.49 -15.66 -1.79
C SER A 62 -14.39 -15.04 -2.85
N CYS A 63 -14.23 -13.73 -3.13
CA CYS A 63 -15.14 -12.95 -3.97
C CYS A 63 -16.62 -13.07 -3.56
N GLN A 64 -16.90 -13.20 -2.27
CA GLN A 64 -18.25 -13.27 -1.70
C GLN A 64 -18.61 -11.98 -0.94
N TRP A 65 -18.68 -10.88 -1.69
CA TRP A 65 -18.99 -9.54 -1.20
C TRP A 65 -20.45 -9.20 -1.42
#